data_AF-A0A6I3IZ26-F1
#
_entry.id   AF-A0A6I3IZ26-F1
#
_cell.length_a   1.000
_cell.length_b   1.000
_cell.length_c   1.000
_cell.angle_alpha   90.00
_cell.angle_beta   90.00
_cell.angle_gamma   90.00
#
_symmetry.space_group_name_H-M   'P 1'
#
loop_
_entity.id
_entity.type
_entity.pdbx_description
1 polymer ?
#
loop_
_entity_poly.entity_id
_entity_poly.type
_entity_poly.pdbx_seq_one_letter_code
_entity_poly.pdbx_strand_id
1 'polypeptide(L)'
;MFVLTFSILYIIEVSAKPFLEGQQEAKQIAMDYAGVASITKVSRYTGESSYYSITGKNQSEEDVLVLIPEESSAILVYKATDGISQEEAKAIAKENGAGEVTKVTFGYAKNQPIWEIKSGQTYYMISFENGTFLSKEGI
;
A
#
# COMPACT_ATOMS: atom_id res chain seq x y z
N MET A 1 19.85 2.63 52.45
CA MET A 1 18.92 1.57 52.01
C MET A 1 18.25 2.06 50.73
N PHE A 2 18.13 1.16 49.75
CA PHE A 2 17.92 1.37 48.30
C PHE A 2 17.01 2.54 47.88
N VAL A 3 17.49 3.37 46.95
CA VAL A 3 16.68 4.27 46.13
C VAL A 3 16.13 3.46 44.96
N LEU A 4 14.82 3.45 44.77
CA LEU A 4 14.18 2.93 43.55
C LEU A 4 14.28 4.00 42.46
N THR A 5 15.15 3.79 41.47
CA THR A 5 15.11 4.56 40.23
C THR A 5 14.26 3.81 39.22
N PHE A 6 13.07 4.34 38.91
CA PHE A 6 12.41 4.00 37.66
C PHE A 6 13.02 4.86 36.55
N SER A 7 13.71 4.22 35.61
CA SER A 7 14.06 4.86 34.34
C SER A 7 12.95 4.54 33.34
N ILE A 8 12.28 5.58 32.83
CA ILE A 8 11.37 5.46 31.70
C ILE A 8 12.20 5.41 30.42
N LEU A 9 12.01 4.36 29.62
CA LEU A 9 12.54 4.27 28.27
C LEU A 9 11.68 5.14 27.34
N TYR A 10 12.19 6.29 26.91
CA TYR A 10 11.66 7.03 25.76
C TYR A 10 12.52 6.71 24.55
N ILE A 11 12.13 5.71 23.77
CA ILE A 11 12.73 5.44 22.46
C ILE A 11 11.58 5.11 21.50
N ILE A 12 11.68 5.66 20.28
CA ILE A 12 10.81 5.56 19.09
C ILE A 12 9.85 6.75 18.88
N GLU A 13 10.38 7.97 18.70
CA GLU A 13 9.66 9.05 17.99
C GLU A 13 10.45 9.67 16.82
N VAL A 14 11.77 9.48 16.73
CA VAL A 14 12.61 10.16 15.72
C VAL A 14 12.62 9.46 14.36
N SER A 15 12.45 8.13 14.30
CA SER A 15 12.47 7.37 13.04
C SER A 15 11.10 7.26 12.34
N ALA A 16 10.01 7.30 13.11
CA ALA A 16 8.66 7.24 12.56
C ALA A 16 8.19 8.61 12.01
N LYS A 17 8.75 9.71 12.52
CA LYS A 17 8.32 11.07 12.18
C LYS A 17 8.33 11.37 10.66
N PRO A 18 9.40 11.09 9.89
CA PRO A 18 9.40 11.34 8.44
C PRO A 18 8.37 10.50 7.68
N PHE A 19 8.15 9.24 8.12
CA PHE A 19 7.15 8.36 7.53
C PHE A 19 5.72 8.79 7.86
N LEU A 20 5.47 9.25 9.09
CA LEU A 20 4.17 9.79 9.50
C LEU A 20 3.85 11.10 8.79
N GLU A 21 4.84 11.98 8.64
CA GLU A 21 4.74 13.21 7.86
C GLU A 21 4.42 12.91 6.39
N GLY A 22 5.17 12.02 5.75
CA GLY A 22 4.92 11.63 4.36
C GLY A 22 3.55 10.94 4.16
N GLN A 23 3.10 10.12 5.11
CA GLN A 23 1.73 9.58 5.06
C GLN A 23 0.66 10.68 5.18
N GLN A 24 0.86 11.65 6.07
CA GLN A 24 -0.09 12.74 6.24
C GLN A 24 -0.14 13.64 5.01
N GLU A 25 1.01 13.92 4.42
CA GLU A 25 1.14 14.64 3.14
C GLU A 25 0.44 13.86 2.00
N ALA A 26 0.68 12.56 1.88
CA ALA A 26 0.03 11.75 0.85
C ALA A 26 -1.51 11.72 1.00
N LYS A 27 -2.03 11.68 2.24
CA LYS A 27 -3.47 11.79 2.49
C LYS A 27 -4.02 13.13 2.01
N GLN A 28 -3.32 14.23 2.33
CA GLN A 28 -3.72 15.56 1.91
C GLN A 28 -3.71 15.67 0.37
N ILE A 29 -2.65 15.19 -0.28
CA ILE A 29 -2.54 15.18 -1.74
C ILE A 29 -3.69 14.38 -2.37
N ALA A 30 -4.04 13.23 -1.81
CA ALA A 30 -5.13 12.42 -2.33
C ALA A 30 -6.49 13.12 -2.24
N MET A 31 -6.74 13.86 -1.15
CA MET A 31 -7.97 14.61 -0.98
C MET A 31 -8.03 15.84 -1.90
N ASP A 32 -6.93 16.60 -1.98
CA ASP A 32 -6.89 17.86 -2.72
C ASP A 32 -6.77 17.68 -4.23
N TYR A 33 -6.03 16.67 -4.68
CA TYR A 33 -5.64 16.52 -6.09
C TYR A 33 -6.09 15.21 -6.73
N ALA A 34 -6.46 14.18 -5.96
CA ALA A 34 -6.86 12.87 -6.49
C ALA A 34 -8.37 12.57 -6.33
N GLY A 35 -9.16 13.53 -5.85
CA GLY A 35 -10.62 13.40 -5.73
C GLY A 35 -11.08 12.41 -4.66
N VAL A 36 -10.23 12.10 -3.68
CA VAL A 36 -10.59 11.22 -2.56
C VAL A 36 -11.37 12.02 -1.51
N ALA A 37 -12.61 11.62 -1.25
CA ALA A 37 -13.46 12.24 -0.24
C ALA A 37 -13.25 11.62 1.16
N SER A 38 -12.99 10.31 1.23
CA SER A 38 -12.69 9.62 2.48
C SER A 38 -11.62 8.56 2.28
N ILE A 39 -10.71 8.42 3.26
CA ILE A 39 -9.61 7.46 3.21
C ILE A 39 -9.90 6.31 4.16
N THR A 40 -9.89 5.09 3.62
CA THR A 40 -10.10 3.85 4.37
C THR A 40 -8.77 3.23 4.79
N LYS A 41 -7.77 3.25 3.91
CA LYS A 41 -6.47 2.64 4.15
C LYS A 41 -5.37 3.44 3.50
N VAL A 42 -4.24 3.55 4.20
CA VAL A 42 -2.97 4.00 3.64
C VAL A 42 -1.96 2.89 3.85
N SER A 43 -1.18 2.61 2.83
CA SER A 43 -0.09 1.65 2.86
C SER A 43 1.08 2.19 2.06
N ARG A 44 2.27 1.60 2.25
CA ARG A 44 3.44 1.90 1.43
C ARG A 44 3.73 0.70 0.54
N TYR A 45 3.92 0.98 -0.75
CA TYR A 45 4.48 0.07 -1.74
C TYR A 45 5.92 0.48 -2.03
N THR A 46 6.82 -0.49 -2.09
CA THR A 46 8.25 -0.27 -2.35
C THR A 46 8.71 -1.30 -3.36
N GLY A 47 8.77 -0.89 -4.63
CA GLY A 47 9.34 -1.67 -5.74
C GLY A 47 10.49 -0.91 -6.39
N GLU A 48 10.49 -0.81 -7.72
CA GLU A 48 11.41 0.07 -8.47
C GLU A 48 11.24 1.55 -8.10
N SER A 49 10.02 1.94 -7.75
CA SER A 49 9.68 3.24 -7.19
C SER A 49 8.81 3.06 -5.96
N SER A 50 8.91 3.99 -5.02
CA SER A 50 8.12 3.96 -3.79
C SER A 50 6.88 4.85 -3.92
N TYR A 51 5.76 4.33 -3.42
CA TYR A 51 4.47 5.00 -3.46
C TYR A 51 3.75 4.88 -2.12
N TYR A 52 3.07 5.94 -1.74
CA TYR A 52 1.93 5.84 -0.82
C TYR A 52 0.71 5.36 -1.59
N SER A 53 0.14 4.27 -1.11
CA SER A 53 -0.99 3.56 -1.69
C SER A 53 -2.22 3.76 -0.82
N ILE A 54 -3.20 4.46 -1.39
CA ILE A 54 -4.39 4.93 -0.70
C ILE A 54 -5.61 4.20 -1.26
N THR A 55 -6.42 3.66 -0.36
CA THR A 55 -7.76 3.15 -0.67
C THR A 55 -8.77 4.04 0.03
N GLY A 56 -9.80 4.45 -0.70
CA GLY A 56 -10.81 5.35 -0.18
C GLY A 56 -12.04 5.41 -1.09
N LYS A 57 -12.86 6.42 -0.86
CA LYS A 57 -14.03 6.72 -1.70
C LYS A 57 -13.94 8.12 -2.29
N ASN A 58 -14.46 8.30 -3.50
CA ASN A 58 -14.66 9.62 -4.10
C ASN A 58 -15.99 10.25 -3.64
N GLN A 59 -16.31 11.45 -4.13
CA GLN A 59 -17.55 12.16 -3.79
C GLN A 59 -18.84 11.45 -4.25
N SER A 60 -18.71 10.49 -5.17
CA SER A 60 -19.81 9.66 -5.67
C SER A 60 -19.91 8.32 -4.92
N GLU A 61 -19.22 8.17 -3.79
CA GLU A 61 -19.14 6.95 -2.97
C GLU A 61 -18.51 5.74 -3.69
N GLU A 62 -17.89 5.94 -4.86
CA GLU A 62 -17.15 4.91 -5.59
C GLU A 62 -15.81 4.64 -4.91
N ASP A 63 -15.45 3.37 -4.78
CA ASP A 63 -14.14 2.97 -4.25
C ASP A 63 -13.02 3.31 -5.25
N VAL A 64 -11.99 3.98 -4.76
CA VAL A 64 -10.84 4.44 -5.55
C VAL A 64 -9.52 3.97 -4.93
N LEU A 65 -8.56 3.72 -5.81
CA LEU A 65 -7.19 3.35 -5.49
C LEU A 65 -6.27 4.45 -6.03
N VAL A 66 -5.43 5.00 -5.17
CA VAL A 66 -4.54 6.12 -5.51
C VAL A 66 -3.10 5.77 -5.16
N LEU A 67 -2.18 6.05 -6.07
CA LEU A 67 -0.74 5.95 -5.85
C LEU A 67 -0.12 7.34 -5.93
N ILE A 68 0.43 7.79 -4.80
CA ILE A 68 1.21 9.01 -4.68
C ILE A 68 2.69 8.63 -4.70
N PRO A 69 3.43 8.91 -5.78
CA PRO A 69 4.86 8.65 -5.82
C PRO A 69 5.61 9.51 -4.80
N GLU A 70 6.65 8.95 -4.19
CA GLU A 70 7.49 9.70 -3.24
C GLU A 70 8.48 10.65 -3.93
N GLU A 71 8.87 10.34 -5.18
CA GLU A 71 9.95 11.05 -5.88
C GLU A 71 9.48 11.81 -7.14
N SER A 72 8.20 11.72 -7.50
CA SER A 72 7.64 12.42 -8.66
C SER A 72 6.28 13.05 -8.34
N SER A 73 5.71 13.81 -9.27
CA SER A 73 4.41 14.46 -9.10
C SER A 73 3.27 13.77 -9.83
N ALA A 74 3.53 12.66 -10.54
CA ALA A 74 2.53 11.98 -11.35
C ALA A 74 1.65 11.05 -10.48
N ILE A 75 0.53 11.58 -10.00
CA ILE A 75 -0.46 10.83 -9.22
C ILE A 75 -1.22 9.87 -10.16
N LEU A 76 -1.35 8.61 -9.74
CA LEU A 76 -2.14 7.61 -10.46
C LEU A 76 -3.42 7.32 -9.68
N VAL A 77 -4.57 7.37 -10.37
CA VAL A 77 -5.90 7.15 -9.78
C VAL A 77 -6.64 6.11 -10.59
N TYR A 78 -7.22 5.12 -9.91
CA TYR A 78 -7.99 4.03 -10.51
C TYR A 78 -9.32 3.88 -9.77
N LYS A 79 -10.40 3.57 -10.50
CA LYS A 79 -11.59 3.05 -9.82
C LYS A 79 -11.30 1.61 -9.41
N ALA A 80 -11.70 1.22 -8.21
CA ALA A 80 -11.48 -0.15 -7.74
C ALA A 80 -12.19 -1.18 -8.64
N THR A 81 -13.24 -0.76 -9.34
CA THR A 81 -14.02 -1.57 -10.29
C THR A 81 -13.37 -1.75 -11.65
N ASP A 82 -12.29 -1.02 -11.96
CA ASP A 82 -11.60 -1.11 -13.26
C ASP A 82 -10.69 -2.34 -13.37
N GLY A 83 -10.54 -3.09 -12.28
CA GLY A 83 -9.69 -4.27 -12.21
C GLY A 83 -10.18 -5.26 -11.15
N ILE A 84 -9.38 -6.28 -10.92
CA ILE A 84 -9.67 -7.34 -9.96
C ILE A 84 -9.60 -6.81 -8.52
N SER A 85 -10.43 -7.40 -7.66
CA SER A 85 -10.45 -7.13 -6.23
C SER A 85 -9.22 -7.68 -5.50
N GLN A 86 -9.01 -7.20 -4.27
CA GLN A 86 -8.01 -7.76 -3.35
C GLN A 86 -8.24 -9.25 -3.06
N GLU A 87 -9.49 -9.69 -3.00
CA GLU A 87 -9.82 -11.10 -2.74
C GLU A 87 -9.46 -11.99 -3.92
N GLU A 88 -9.75 -11.54 -5.14
CA GLU A 88 -9.35 -12.26 -6.36
C GLU A 88 -7.84 -12.34 -6.49
N ALA A 89 -7.11 -11.25 -6.23
CA ALA A 89 -5.65 -11.26 -6.26
C ALA A 89 -5.06 -12.23 -5.22
N LYS A 90 -5.65 -12.31 -4.02
CA LYS A 90 -5.26 -13.30 -3.01
C LYS A 90 -5.53 -14.73 -3.45
N ALA A 91 -6.66 -14.98 -4.12
CA ALA A 91 -6.98 -16.30 -4.65
C ALA A 91 -5.94 -16.73 -5.71
N ILE A 92 -5.63 -15.85 -6.67
CA ILE A 92 -4.62 -16.11 -7.70
C ILE A 92 -3.24 -16.36 -7.07
N ALA A 93 -2.86 -15.57 -6.06
CA ALA A 93 -1.59 -15.81 -5.36
C ALA A 93 -1.55 -17.19 -4.69
N LYS A 94 -2.65 -17.62 -4.05
CA LYS A 94 -2.75 -18.95 -3.43
C LYS A 94 -2.65 -20.08 -4.46
N GLU A 95 -3.30 -19.92 -5.62
CA GLU A 95 -3.18 -20.86 -6.75
C GLU A 95 -1.73 -20.97 -7.25
N ASN A 96 -0.95 -19.90 -7.12
CA ASN A 96 0.45 -19.84 -7.47
C ASN A 96 1.41 -20.19 -6.31
N GLY A 97 0.89 -20.76 -5.22
CA GLY A 97 1.68 -21.30 -4.12
C GLY A 97 1.91 -20.35 -2.93
N ALA A 98 1.17 -19.24 -2.85
CA ALA A 98 1.14 -18.44 -1.63
C ALA A 98 0.46 -19.21 -0.49
N GLY A 99 1.06 -19.17 0.70
CA GLY A 99 0.49 -19.71 1.93
C GLY A 99 -0.36 -18.65 2.64
N GLU A 100 -0.05 -18.40 3.91
CA GLU A 100 -0.70 -17.34 4.68
C GLU A 100 -0.35 -15.96 4.11
N VAL A 101 -1.37 -15.15 3.85
CA VAL A 101 -1.22 -13.78 3.35
C VAL A 101 -1.11 -12.83 4.53
N THR A 102 0.02 -12.15 4.64
CA THR A 102 0.31 -11.22 5.75
C THR A 102 0.10 -9.76 5.37
N LYS A 103 0.17 -9.43 4.08
CA LYS A 103 -0.06 -8.07 3.57
C LYS A 103 -0.58 -8.12 2.13
N VAL A 104 -1.49 -7.20 1.82
CA VAL A 104 -1.93 -6.88 0.46
C VAL A 104 -1.75 -5.38 0.26
N THR A 105 -1.04 -5.01 -0.81
CA THR A 105 -0.70 -3.63 -1.14
C THR A 105 -1.04 -3.36 -2.61
N PHE A 106 -1.75 -2.28 -2.89
CA PHE A 106 -1.89 -1.80 -4.27
C PHE A 106 -0.61 -1.05 -4.65
N GLY A 107 -0.05 -1.31 -5.83
CA GLY A 107 1.23 -0.75 -6.25
C GLY A 107 1.31 -0.56 -7.76
N TYR A 108 2.48 -0.14 -8.23
CA TYR A 108 2.78 0.01 -9.65
C TYR A 108 4.12 -0.65 -9.95
N ALA A 109 4.10 -1.66 -10.80
CA ALA A 109 5.27 -2.45 -11.16
C ALA A 109 5.16 -2.90 -12.60
N LYS A 110 6.28 -3.12 -13.28
CA LYS A 110 6.29 -3.61 -14.67
C LYS A 110 5.39 -2.75 -15.59
N ASN A 111 5.41 -1.44 -15.37
CA ASN A 111 4.63 -0.44 -16.12
C ASN A 111 3.10 -0.67 -16.10
N GLN A 112 2.56 -1.22 -15.01
CA GLN A 112 1.11 -1.42 -14.83
C GLN A 112 0.71 -1.41 -13.34
N PRO A 113 -0.56 -1.14 -13.00
CA PRO A 113 -1.07 -1.28 -11.64
C PRO A 113 -1.11 -2.75 -11.21
N ILE A 114 -0.75 -3.03 -9.96
CA ILE A 114 -0.69 -4.39 -9.41
C ILE A 114 -1.29 -4.49 -8.02
N TRP A 115 -1.68 -5.71 -7.66
CA TRP A 115 -1.74 -6.17 -6.29
C TRP A 115 -0.46 -6.90 -5.93
N GLU A 116 0.26 -6.41 -4.93
CA GLU A 116 1.37 -7.12 -4.29
C GLU A 116 0.83 -7.89 -3.07
N ILE A 117 0.95 -9.21 -3.12
CA ILE A 117 0.52 -10.13 -2.05
C ILE A 117 1.76 -10.68 -1.35
N LYS A 118 1.89 -10.40 -0.05
CA LYS A 118 2.98 -10.93 0.77
C LYS A 118 2.55 -12.23 1.47
N SER A 119 3.31 -13.30 1.25
CA SER A 119 3.19 -14.58 1.96
C SER A 119 4.55 -15.05 2.46
N GLY A 120 4.74 -15.11 3.77
CA GLY A 120 6.05 -15.30 4.38
C GLY A 120 7.04 -14.21 3.93
N GLN A 121 8.17 -14.64 3.36
CA GLN A 121 9.20 -13.75 2.80
C GLN A 121 9.04 -13.52 1.28
N THR A 122 7.97 -14.04 0.70
CA THR A 122 7.70 -14.00 -0.73
C THR A 122 6.60 -13.01 -1.07
N TYR A 123 6.75 -12.35 -2.21
CA TYR A 123 5.84 -11.38 -2.79
C TYR A 123 5.35 -11.91 -4.13
N TYR A 124 4.03 -11.90 -4.31
CA TYR A 124 3.35 -12.33 -5.53
C TYR A 124 2.75 -11.07 -6.17
N MET A 125 3.17 -10.76 -7.40
CA MET A 125 2.68 -9.61 -8.15
C MET A 125 1.58 -10.06 -9.11
N ILE A 126 0.37 -9.57 -8.89
CA ILE A 126 -0.79 -9.88 -9.71
C ILE A 126 -1.22 -8.59 -10.43
N SER A 127 -1.43 -8.64 -11.74
CA SER A 127 -1.96 -7.52 -12.51
C SER A 127 -3.32 -7.10 -11.97
N PHE A 128 -3.49 -5.82 -11.65
CA PHE A 128 -4.78 -5.28 -11.22
C PHE A 128 -5.80 -5.38 -12.36
N GLU A 129 -5.40 -5.10 -13.60
CA GLU A 129 -6.35 -4.97 -14.71
C GLU A 129 -7.02 -6.28 -15.09
N ASN A 130 -6.29 -7.40 -15.03
CA ASN A 130 -6.77 -8.68 -15.58
C ASN A 130 -6.43 -9.92 -14.74
N GLY A 131 -5.77 -9.76 -13.59
CA GLY A 131 -5.42 -10.88 -12.73
C GLY A 131 -4.26 -11.76 -13.22
N THR A 132 -3.53 -11.34 -14.25
CA THR A 132 -2.33 -12.08 -14.70
C THR A 132 -1.30 -12.16 -13.57
N PHE A 133 -0.83 -13.37 -13.27
CA PHE A 133 0.31 -13.57 -12.39
C PHE A 133 1.59 -13.12 -13.09
N LEU A 134 2.26 -12.09 -12.55
CA LEU A 134 3.40 -11.43 -13.19
C LEU A 134 4.75 -11.93 -12.68
N SER A 135 4.90 -12.12 -11.37
CA SER A 135 6.11 -12.65 -10.76
C SER A 135 5.88 -13.11 -9.33
N LYS A 136 6.82 -13.95 -8.89
CA LYS A 136 7.06 -14.32 -7.51
C LYS A 136 8.48 -13.92 -7.16
N GLU A 137 8.64 -13.10 -6.13
CA GLU A 137 9.92 -12.52 -5.71
C GLU A 137 10.12 -12.75 -4.22
N GLY A 138 11.33 -13.08 -3.79
CA GLY A 138 11.63 -13.44 -2.41
C GLY A 138 12.51 -14.68 -2.32
N ILE A 139 13.06 -14.91 -1.13
CA ILE A 139 14.04 -15.97 -0.82
C ILE A 139 13.31 -17.28 -0.51
#